data_AF-A0A3N5ZSY2-F1
#
_entry.id   AF-A0A3N5ZSY2-F1
#
_cell.length_a   1.000
_cell.length_b   1.000
_cell.length_c   1.000
_cell.angle_alpha   90.00
_cell.angle_beta   90.00
_cell.angle_gamma   90.00
#
_symmetry.space_group_name_H-M   'P 1'
#
loop_
_entity.id
_entity.type
_entity.pdbx_description
1 polymer ?
#
loop_
_entity_poly.entity_id
_entity_poly.type
_entity_poly.pdbx_seq_one_letter_code
_entity_poly.pdbx_strand_id
1 'polypeptide(L)'
;MTKFAQKMIKSAAALALGASVLTTAVVSGDASASAKTTCKVSHGKLINAKSKKVIAGFKMFNSVLYKNGKKFTGVYKGKYYKQGELYTGLVKKIYFKKGVKANGTFKGVYYKYGKPFTGEKGHVHFKNGKKLNHVTVKGIYYINGVRATGVYEVNGKNVQFKNGKAVADHKAPVITLEGGAKKIYKVKNGEEFTAPKATAKDNLDKTVTVTTKIFNPQGKVIDHIDTTVAGIYKIKYYAKDLAFNKAKITVTVVVEPAKPDTPVVTADK
;
A
#
# COMPACT_ATOMS: atom_id res chain seq x y z
N MET A 1 -28.59 4.12 -55.50
CA MET A 1 -29.92 4.73 -55.72
C MET A 1 -30.73 4.34 -54.49
N THR A 2 -31.05 5.24 -53.57
CA THR A 2 -32.26 6.08 -53.62
C THR A 2 -32.06 7.35 -52.77
N LYS A 3 -32.50 8.49 -53.30
CA LYS A 3 -32.54 9.80 -52.64
C LYS A 3 -33.64 9.83 -51.57
N PHE A 4 -33.42 10.55 -50.47
CA PHE A 4 -34.49 11.27 -49.78
C PHE A 4 -33.99 12.62 -49.26
N ALA A 5 -34.78 13.65 -49.52
CA ALA A 5 -34.46 15.06 -49.34
C ALA A 5 -35.01 15.61 -48.00
N GLN A 6 -34.15 16.40 -47.35
CA GLN A 6 -34.37 17.73 -46.76
C GLN A 6 -35.53 17.97 -45.77
N LYS A 7 -35.18 18.40 -44.55
CA LYS A 7 -35.76 19.62 -43.95
C LYS A 7 -34.75 20.32 -43.04
N MET A 8 -34.14 21.39 -43.57
CA MET A 8 -33.27 22.31 -42.84
C MET A 8 -34.15 23.29 -42.05
N ILE A 9 -33.99 23.33 -40.72
CA ILE A 9 -34.50 24.43 -39.90
C ILE A 9 -33.37 25.45 -39.75
N LYS A 10 -33.57 26.61 -40.36
CA LYS A 10 -32.73 27.81 -40.20
C LYS A 10 -32.75 28.24 -38.73
N SER A 11 -31.58 28.60 -38.18
CA SER A 11 -31.52 29.59 -37.11
C SER A 11 -30.29 30.46 -37.30
N ALA A 12 -30.48 31.75 -37.03
CA ALA A 12 -29.76 32.86 -37.60
C ALA A 12 -28.60 33.36 -36.74
N ALA A 13 -27.75 34.13 -37.43
CA ALA A 13 -26.96 35.28 -36.98
C ALA A 13 -25.67 35.04 -36.16
N ALA A 14 -24.56 35.32 -36.84
CA ALA A 14 -23.27 35.70 -36.26
C ALA A 14 -23.32 37.14 -35.71
N LEU A 15 -22.50 37.46 -34.70
CA LEU A 15 -22.09 38.83 -34.44
C LEU A 15 -20.62 38.90 -34.02
N ALA A 16 -19.85 39.65 -34.80
CA ALA A 16 -18.43 39.92 -34.65
C ALA A 16 -18.15 40.81 -33.42
N LEU A 17 -17.03 40.55 -32.74
CA LEU A 17 -16.46 41.48 -31.76
C LEU A 17 -15.67 42.56 -32.50
N GLY A 18 -16.38 43.58 -32.99
CA GLY A 18 -15.77 44.80 -33.50
C GLY A 18 -15.55 45.82 -32.39
N ALA A 19 -14.33 46.35 -32.27
CA ALA A 19 -14.05 47.64 -31.65
C ALA A 19 -14.31 48.74 -32.69
N SER A 20 -14.99 49.86 -32.36
CA SER A 20 -14.59 51.24 -32.68
C SER A 20 -15.66 52.31 -32.31
N VAL A 21 -15.15 53.47 -31.87
CA VAL A 21 -15.50 54.89 -32.11
C VAL A 21 -16.91 55.44 -31.82
N LEU A 22 -16.92 56.57 -31.10
CA LEU A 22 -18.04 57.48 -30.83
C LEU A 22 -18.24 58.46 -32.01
N THR A 23 -19.46 58.57 -32.54
CA THR A 23 -19.93 59.77 -33.26
C THR A 23 -21.38 60.08 -32.87
N THR A 24 -21.69 61.36 -32.84
CA THR A 24 -22.88 62.04 -32.31
C THR A 24 -24.02 62.14 -33.32
N ALA A 25 -25.30 62.09 -32.87
CA ALA A 25 -26.30 63.17 -32.98
C ALA A 25 -27.78 62.71 -32.87
N VAL A 26 -28.60 63.66 -32.37
CA VAL A 26 -30.08 63.90 -32.39
C VAL A 26 -31.15 62.98 -31.76
N VAL A 27 -31.69 63.50 -30.64
CA VAL A 27 -33.09 63.73 -30.16
C VAL A 27 -34.27 62.75 -30.42
N SER A 28 -34.97 62.51 -29.30
CA SER A 28 -36.39 62.15 -29.05
C SER A 28 -36.88 60.70 -29.16
N GLY A 29 -37.59 60.26 -28.11
CA GLY A 29 -38.56 59.16 -28.17
C GLY A 29 -38.24 57.95 -27.31
N ASP A 30 -38.80 57.94 -26.10
CA ASP A 30 -39.16 56.78 -25.27
C ASP A 30 -38.10 55.93 -24.55
N ALA A 31 -38.28 55.93 -23.23
CA ALA A 31 -37.52 55.21 -22.24
C ALA A 31 -37.83 53.70 -22.27
N SER A 32 -36.92 52.94 -22.85
CA SER A 32 -36.42 51.72 -22.20
C SER A 32 -34.99 51.46 -22.65
N ALA A 33 -34.12 52.43 -22.37
CA ALA A 33 -32.69 52.22 -22.43
C ALA A 33 -32.33 51.19 -21.34
N SER A 34 -32.23 49.91 -21.74
CA SER A 34 -31.52 48.90 -20.97
C SER A 34 -30.13 49.45 -20.70
N ALA A 35 -29.95 50.04 -19.51
CA ALA A 35 -28.73 50.72 -19.16
C ALA A 35 -27.60 49.70 -19.31
N LYS A 36 -26.74 49.93 -20.31
CA LYS A 36 -25.48 49.20 -20.51
C LYS A 36 -24.66 49.41 -19.24
N THR A 37 -24.87 48.56 -18.24
CA THR A 37 -24.28 48.69 -16.90
C THR A 37 -22.79 48.45 -17.04
N THR A 38 -22.03 49.52 -17.26
CA THR A 38 -20.57 49.52 -17.23
C THR A 38 -20.15 49.22 -15.80
N CYS A 39 -19.97 47.95 -15.47
CA CYS A 39 -19.51 47.52 -14.16
C CYS A 39 -18.01 47.79 -14.06
N LYS A 40 -17.53 48.25 -12.91
CA LYS A 40 -16.08 48.33 -12.62
C LYS A 40 -15.78 47.87 -11.21
N VAL A 41 -14.57 47.37 -10.98
CA VAL A 41 -14.08 47.09 -9.64
C VAL A 41 -13.33 48.31 -9.13
N SER A 42 -13.67 48.79 -7.94
CA SER A 42 -13.01 49.90 -7.26
C SER A 42 -12.92 49.57 -5.78
N HIS A 43 -11.74 49.70 -5.18
CA HIS A 43 -11.50 49.36 -3.76
C HIS A 43 -12.02 47.96 -3.38
N GLY A 44 -11.80 46.97 -4.26
CA GLY A 44 -12.26 45.59 -4.06
C GLY A 44 -13.77 45.37 -4.17
N LYS A 45 -14.57 46.41 -4.50
CA LYS A 45 -16.02 46.33 -4.66
C LYS A 45 -16.44 46.49 -6.12
N LEU A 46 -17.39 45.68 -6.57
CA LEU A 46 -18.07 45.84 -7.86
C LEU A 46 -19.10 46.96 -7.77
N ILE A 47 -18.88 48.01 -8.54
CA ILE A 47 -19.70 49.22 -8.57
C ILE A 47 -20.16 49.54 -10.00
N ASN A 48 -21.22 50.31 -10.12
CA ASN A 48 -21.59 50.95 -11.38
C ASN A 48 -20.55 52.02 -11.72
N ALA A 49 -19.98 51.98 -12.92
CA ALA A 49 -18.88 52.88 -13.30
C ALA A 49 -19.31 54.34 -13.38
N LYS A 50 -20.59 54.62 -13.67
CA LYS A 50 -21.15 55.98 -13.73
C LYS A 50 -21.48 56.48 -12.33
N SER A 51 -22.46 55.86 -11.67
CA SER A 51 -22.98 56.35 -10.39
C SER A 51 -22.06 56.09 -9.19
N LYS A 52 -21.01 55.29 -9.36
CA LYS A 52 -20.11 54.78 -8.31
C LYS A 52 -20.79 53.99 -7.19
N LYS A 53 -22.10 53.73 -7.29
CA LYS A 53 -22.88 52.94 -6.34
C LYS A 53 -22.55 51.45 -6.45
N VAL A 54 -22.60 50.74 -5.34
CA VAL A 54 -22.37 49.29 -5.27
C VAL A 54 -23.45 48.54 -6.05
N ILE A 55 -23.04 47.54 -6.83
CA ILE A 55 -23.99 46.65 -7.51
C ILE A 55 -24.58 45.68 -6.48
N ALA A 56 -25.88 45.82 -6.23
CA ALA A 56 -26.65 44.96 -5.36
C ALA A 56 -26.91 43.58 -6.01
N GLY A 57 -27.17 42.57 -5.17
CA GLY A 57 -27.48 41.22 -5.61
C GLY A 57 -26.28 40.47 -6.17
N PHE A 58 -26.55 39.36 -6.86
CA PHE A 58 -25.54 38.54 -7.51
C PHE A 58 -25.22 39.07 -8.92
N LYS A 59 -23.93 39.27 -9.22
CA LYS A 59 -23.48 39.69 -10.55
C LYS A 59 -22.17 39.00 -10.92
N MET A 60 -22.12 38.43 -12.12
CA MET A 60 -20.87 37.95 -12.71
C MET A 60 -20.18 39.09 -13.45
N PHE A 61 -18.89 39.26 -13.23
CA PHE A 61 -18.05 40.23 -13.95
C PHE A 61 -16.64 39.66 -14.10
N ASN A 62 -16.12 39.60 -15.32
CA ASN A 62 -14.82 39.00 -15.64
C ASN A 62 -14.60 37.62 -14.97
N SER A 63 -15.59 36.74 -15.07
CA SER A 63 -15.59 35.38 -14.48
C SER A 63 -15.52 35.33 -12.94
N VAL A 64 -15.63 36.47 -12.25
CA VAL A 64 -15.72 36.56 -10.80
C VAL A 64 -17.17 36.86 -10.40
N LEU A 65 -17.73 36.01 -9.53
CA LEU A 65 -19.05 36.20 -8.96
C LEU A 65 -18.99 37.15 -7.77
N TYR A 66 -19.80 38.20 -7.81
CA TYR A 66 -19.98 39.15 -6.72
C TYR A 66 -21.37 39.02 -6.10
N LYS A 67 -21.49 39.32 -4.81
CA LYS A 67 -22.75 39.57 -4.11
C LYS A 67 -22.66 40.89 -3.36
N ASN A 68 -23.55 41.84 -3.65
CA ASN A 68 -23.58 43.16 -3.03
C ASN A 68 -22.20 43.85 -3.10
N GLY A 69 -21.61 43.85 -4.30
CA GLY A 69 -20.29 44.42 -4.56
C GLY A 69 -19.09 43.60 -4.10
N LYS A 70 -19.21 42.63 -3.20
CA LYS A 70 -18.05 41.86 -2.69
C LYS A 70 -17.88 40.53 -3.42
N LYS A 71 -16.64 40.05 -3.56
CA LYS A 71 -16.36 38.71 -4.10
C LYS A 71 -17.13 37.65 -3.30
N PHE A 72 -17.91 36.82 -3.97
CA PHE A 72 -18.82 35.89 -3.32
C PHE A 72 -18.09 34.62 -2.86
N THR A 73 -18.39 34.17 -1.65
CA THR A 73 -18.00 32.84 -1.16
C THR A 73 -19.25 32.12 -0.67
N GLY A 74 -19.51 30.93 -1.20
CA GLY A 74 -20.71 30.16 -0.90
C GLY A 74 -21.26 29.42 -2.11
N VAL A 75 -22.45 28.86 -1.97
CA VAL A 75 -23.14 28.15 -3.05
C VAL A 75 -24.05 29.12 -3.80
N TYR A 76 -23.93 29.16 -5.12
CA TYR A 76 -24.83 29.88 -6.01
C TYR A 76 -25.12 29.01 -7.23
N LYS A 77 -26.41 28.81 -7.55
CA LYS A 77 -26.87 27.95 -8.66
C LYS A 77 -26.18 26.57 -8.68
N GLY A 78 -26.11 25.93 -7.51
CA GLY A 78 -25.51 24.59 -7.34
C GLY A 78 -23.99 24.52 -7.40
N LYS A 79 -23.28 25.64 -7.64
CA LYS A 79 -21.81 25.70 -7.66
C LYS A 79 -21.28 26.43 -6.45
N TYR A 80 -20.24 25.89 -5.83
CA TYR A 80 -19.51 26.54 -4.75
C TYR A 80 -18.44 27.48 -5.33
N TYR A 81 -18.49 28.72 -4.86
CA TYR A 81 -17.53 29.76 -5.18
C TYR A 81 -16.70 30.10 -3.94
N LYS A 82 -15.41 30.40 -4.14
CA LYS A 82 -14.53 30.96 -3.11
C LYS A 82 -13.86 32.18 -3.71
N GLN A 83 -14.04 33.34 -3.07
CA GLN A 83 -13.55 34.63 -3.61
C GLN A 83 -14.01 34.90 -5.05
N GLY A 84 -15.25 34.51 -5.36
CA GLY A 84 -15.91 34.73 -6.64
C GLY A 84 -15.53 33.74 -7.74
N GLU A 85 -14.60 32.82 -7.51
CA GLU A 85 -14.18 31.82 -8.49
C GLU A 85 -14.73 30.42 -8.16
N LEU A 86 -14.91 29.58 -9.18
CA LEU A 86 -15.31 28.19 -9.00
C LEU A 86 -14.26 27.42 -8.20
N TYR A 87 -14.65 26.93 -7.03
CA TYR A 87 -13.68 26.37 -6.09
C TYR A 87 -13.40 24.89 -6.36
N THR A 88 -12.13 24.50 -6.23
CA THR A 88 -11.72 23.09 -6.12
C THR A 88 -11.07 22.86 -4.76
N GLY A 89 -11.62 21.97 -3.96
CA GLY A 89 -11.13 21.67 -2.63
C GLY A 89 -12.22 21.23 -1.66
N LEU A 90 -11.91 21.24 -0.37
CA LEU A 90 -12.84 20.84 0.68
C LEU A 90 -13.54 22.05 1.30
N VAL A 91 -14.84 21.90 1.52
CA VAL A 91 -15.66 22.82 2.32
C VAL A 91 -16.54 21.99 3.23
N LYS A 92 -16.44 22.15 4.55
CA LYS A 92 -17.20 21.36 5.53
C LYS A 92 -17.14 19.84 5.21
N LYS A 93 -15.94 19.32 4.90
CA LYS A 93 -15.66 17.93 4.49
C LYS A 93 -16.28 17.46 3.16
N ILE A 94 -16.93 18.36 2.41
CA ILE A 94 -17.45 18.08 1.07
C ILE A 94 -16.40 18.50 0.04
N TYR A 95 -16.01 17.57 -0.83
CA TYR A 95 -15.11 17.82 -1.94
C TYR A 95 -15.84 18.42 -3.14
N PHE A 96 -15.38 19.58 -3.57
CA PHE A 96 -15.80 20.27 -4.78
C PHE A 96 -14.68 20.24 -5.81
N LYS A 97 -15.04 20.05 -7.09
CA LYS A 97 -14.16 20.25 -8.24
C LYS A 97 -14.86 21.21 -9.20
N LYS A 98 -14.23 22.35 -9.47
CA LYS A 98 -14.83 23.46 -10.26
C LYS A 98 -16.24 23.84 -9.77
N GLY A 99 -16.38 23.93 -8.45
CA GLY A 99 -17.61 24.31 -7.75
C GLY A 99 -18.66 23.22 -7.62
N VAL A 100 -18.52 22.05 -8.25
CA VAL A 100 -19.51 20.96 -8.16
C VAL A 100 -19.04 19.88 -7.20
N LYS A 101 -19.95 19.27 -6.43
CA LYS A 101 -19.62 18.09 -5.61
C LYS A 101 -19.07 17.00 -6.51
N ALA A 102 -17.87 16.51 -6.23
CA ALA A 102 -17.13 15.75 -7.22
C ALA A 102 -16.80 14.33 -6.77
N ASN A 103 -16.65 13.45 -7.77
CA ASN A 103 -15.96 12.18 -7.63
C ASN A 103 -14.48 12.42 -7.91
N GLY A 104 -13.60 11.79 -7.14
CA GLY A 104 -12.16 11.87 -7.39
C GLY A 104 -11.33 11.83 -6.11
N THR A 105 -10.02 11.72 -6.30
CA THR A 105 -9.07 11.74 -5.19
C THR A 105 -8.61 13.17 -4.95
N PHE A 106 -8.70 13.61 -3.70
CA PHE A 106 -8.15 14.89 -3.26
C PHE A 106 -7.35 14.65 -1.97
N LYS A 107 -6.08 15.05 -1.97
CA LYS A 107 -5.15 14.84 -0.84
C LYS A 107 -5.16 13.39 -0.31
N GLY A 108 -5.11 12.41 -1.22
CA GLY A 108 -5.06 10.97 -0.88
C GLY A 108 -6.39 10.35 -0.43
N VAL A 109 -7.47 11.12 -0.34
CA VAL A 109 -8.81 10.62 0.00
C VAL A 109 -9.66 10.57 -1.26
N TYR A 110 -10.24 9.41 -1.55
CA TYR A 110 -11.20 9.25 -2.63
C TYR A 110 -12.60 9.66 -2.18
N TYR A 111 -13.21 10.56 -2.95
CA TYR A 111 -14.55 11.07 -2.73
C TYR A 111 -15.52 10.53 -3.79
N LYS A 112 -16.75 10.24 -3.36
CA LYS A 112 -17.90 9.96 -4.21
C LYS A 112 -19.02 10.95 -3.83
N TYR A 113 -19.52 11.69 -4.80
CA TYR A 113 -20.48 12.80 -4.62
C TYR A 113 -20.04 13.80 -3.54
N GLY A 114 -18.74 14.09 -3.50
CA GLY A 114 -18.14 15.00 -2.55
C GLY A 114 -17.95 14.45 -1.13
N LYS A 115 -18.36 13.23 -0.81
CA LYS A 115 -18.14 12.61 0.52
C LYS A 115 -17.02 11.55 0.45
N PRO A 116 -16.22 11.35 1.51
CA PRO A 116 -15.25 10.26 1.56
C PRO A 116 -15.94 8.92 1.28
N PHE A 117 -15.40 8.15 0.34
CA PHE A 117 -16.04 6.94 -0.15
C PHE A 117 -15.75 5.74 0.75
N THR A 118 -16.78 5.00 1.12
CA THR A 118 -16.65 3.66 1.74
C THR A 118 -17.37 2.68 0.84
N GLY A 119 -16.69 1.60 0.48
CA GLY A 119 -17.20 0.59 -0.44
C GLY A 119 -16.15 0.09 -1.41
N GLU A 120 -16.59 -0.63 -2.43
CA GLU A 120 -15.76 -1.21 -3.46
C GLU A 120 -15.85 -0.39 -4.76
N LYS A 121 -14.73 -0.21 -5.43
CA LYS A 121 -14.64 0.41 -6.75
C LYS A 121 -13.69 -0.43 -7.59
N GLY A 122 -14.21 -1.10 -8.62
CA GLY A 122 -13.48 -2.16 -9.30
C GLY A 122 -13.20 -3.27 -8.29
N HIS A 123 -11.94 -3.67 -8.12
CA HIS A 123 -11.51 -4.66 -7.11
C HIS A 123 -10.84 -4.01 -5.88
N VAL A 124 -10.98 -2.69 -5.72
CA VAL A 124 -10.32 -1.93 -4.66
C VAL A 124 -11.35 -1.50 -3.62
N HIS A 125 -11.15 -1.94 -2.40
CA HIS A 125 -11.94 -1.58 -1.24
C HIS A 125 -11.41 -0.33 -0.55
N PHE A 126 -12.33 0.58 -0.25
CA PHE A 126 -12.08 1.83 0.44
C PHE A 126 -12.88 1.91 1.74
N LYS A 127 -12.31 2.56 2.74
CA LYS A 127 -13.00 3.00 3.96
C LYS A 127 -12.62 4.45 4.22
N ASN A 128 -13.63 5.31 4.36
CA ASN A 128 -13.45 6.76 4.55
C ASN A 128 -12.52 7.40 3.50
N GLY A 129 -12.64 6.93 2.26
CA GLY A 129 -11.89 7.36 1.09
C GLY A 129 -10.44 6.87 1.02
N LYS A 130 -9.94 6.13 2.03
CA LYS A 130 -8.63 5.49 1.98
C LYS A 130 -8.77 4.04 1.55
N LYS A 131 -7.80 3.55 0.77
CA LYS A 131 -7.71 2.12 0.42
C LYS A 131 -7.48 1.30 1.69
N LEU A 132 -8.13 0.15 1.82
CA LEU A 132 -7.88 -0.75 2.95
C LEU A 132 -6.46 -1.30 2.91
N ASN A 133 -5.77 -1.28 4.05
CA ASN A 133 -4.40 -1.79 4.19
C ASN A 133 -4.21 -2.46 5.56
N HIS A 134 -5.20 -3.26 5.97
CA HIS A 134 -5.27 -3.90 7.28
C HIS A 134 -6.22 -5.10 7.24
N VAL A 135 -6.19 -5.89 8.33
CA VAL A 135 -7.14 -6.99 8.56
C VAL A 135 -8.47 -6.40 9.00
N THR A 136 -9.54 -6.70 8.26
CA THR A 136 -10.90 -6.31 8.62
C THR A 136 -11.44 -7.14 9.78
N VAL A 137 -12.53 -6.70 10.40
CA VAL A 137 -13.24 -7.45 11.46
C VAL A 137 -13.63 -8.87 11.01
N LYS A 138 -13.82 -9.09 9.71
CA LYS A 138 -14.12 -10.40 9.11
C LYS A 138 -12.88 -11.27 8.84
N GLY A 139 -11.70 -10.87 9.33
CA GLY A 139 -10.44 -11.61 9.15
C GLY A 139 -9.83 -11.51 7.75
N ILE A 140 -10.32 -10.61 6.89
CA ILE A 140 -9.79 -10.43 5.53
C ILE A 140 -8.71 -9.35 5.54
N TYR A 141 -7.49 -9.72 5.11
CA TYR A 141 -6.36 -8.83 4.95
C TYR A 141 -6.35 -8.19 3.56
N TYR A 142 -6.26 -6.86 3.54
CA TYR A 142 -6.16 -6.06 2.32
C TYR A 142 -4.82 -5.37 2.25
N ILE A 143 -4.28 -5.27 1.03
CA ILE A 143 -3.12 -4.45 0.71
C ILE A 143 -3.51 -3.53 -0.43
N ASN A 144 -3.35 -2.22 -0.22
CA ASN A 144 -3.76 -1.21 -1.20
C ASN A 144 -5.20 -1.40 -1.72
N GLY A 145 -6.09 -1.85 -0.85
CA GLY A 145 -7.52 -2.09 -1.10
C GLY A 145 -7.84 -3.40 -1.81
N VAL A 146 -6.85 -4.22 -2.16
CA VAL A 146 -7.04 -5.53 -2.80
C VAL A 146 -6.81 -6.63 -1.76
N ARG A 147 -7.54 -7.74 -1.84
CA ARG A 147 -7.34 -8.88 -0.93
C ARG A 147 -5.95 -9.48 -1.13
N ALA A 148 -5.20 -9.65 -0.04
CA ALA A 148 -3.82 -10.12 -0.09
C ALA A 148 -3.72 -11.55 -0.63
N THR A 149 -2.78 -11.80 -1.54
CA THR A 149 -2.39 -13.15 -1.99
C THR A 149 -0.87 -13.21 -2.09
N GLY A 150 -0.26 -14.16 -1.39
CA GLY A 150 1.20 -14.24 -1.23
C GLY A 150 1.64 -14.14 0.22
N VAL A 151 2.94 -14.02 0.44
CA VAL A 151 3.54 -13.91 1.79
C VAL A 151 3.75 -12.45 2.14
N TYR A 152 3.30 -12.03 3.32
CA TYR A 152 3.45 -10.67 3.82
C TYR A 152 3.86 -10.66 5.28
N GLU A 153 4.65 -9.66 5.66
CA GLU A 153 5.01 -9.44 7.06
C GLU A 153 3.89 -8.72 7.81
N VAL A 154 3.34 -9.38 8.82
CA VAL A 154 2.30 -8.86 9.70
C VAL A 154 2.79 -8.98 11.14
N ASN A 155 2.94 -7.85 11.83
CA ASN A 155 3.47 -7.79 13.20
C ASN A 155 4.83 -8.51 13.38
N GLY A 156 5.74 -8.36 12.41
CA GLY A 156 7.07 -8.99 12.46
C GLY A 156 7.12 -10.46 12.04
N LYS A 157 5.99 -11.06 11.66
CA LYS A 157 5.90 -12.46 11.22
C LYS A 157 5.47 -12.55 9.77
N ASN A 158 6.11 -13.41 8.99
CA ASN A 158 5.65 -13.72 7.64
C ASN A 158 4.40 -14.59 7.71
N VAL A 159 3.35 -14.17 7.01
CA VAL A 159 2.08 -14.87 6.94
C VAL A 159 1.72 -15.06 5.48
N GLN A 160 1.37 -16.29 5.11
CA GLN A 160 0.85 -16.58 3.79
C GLN A 160 -0.64 -16.26 3.73
N PHE A 161 -1.06 -15.51 2.71
CA PHE A 161 -2.46 -15.19 2.44
C PHE A 161 -2.92 -15.78 1.11
N LYS A 162 -4.18 -16.20 1.07
CA LYS A 162 -4.91 -16.57 -0.15
C LYS A 162 -6.26 -15.87 -0.14
N ASN A 163 -6.50 -14.99 -1.12
CA ASN A 163 -7.74 -14.19 -1.20
C ASN A 163 -8.06 -13.44 0.12
N GLY A 164 -7.01 -12.90 0.75
CA GLY A 164 -7.07 -12.12 1.99
C GLY A 164 -7.23 -12.95 3.26
N LYS A 165 -7.36 -14.28 3.19
CA LYS A 165 -7.38 -15.14 4.38
C LYS A 165 -5.99 -15.69 4.67
N ALA A 166 -5.58 -15.68 5.94
CA ALA A 166 -4.34 -16.32 6.36
C ALA A 166 -4.42 -17.83 6.14
N VAL A 167 -3.33 -18.41 5.67
CA VAL A 167 -3.15 -19.85 5.44
C VAL A 167 -2.21 -20.35 6.52
N ALA A 168 -2.58 -21.44 7.18
CA ALA A 168 -1.73 -22.08 8.18
C ALA A 168 -0.47 -22.65 7.53
N ASP A 169 0.66 -22.53 8.22
CA ASP A 169 1.91 -23.16 7.80
C ASP A 169 1.98 -24.60 8.29
N HIS A 170 2.33 -25.52 7.40
CA HIS A 170 2.42 -26.95 7.64
C HIS A 170 3.74 -27.54 7.17
N LYS A 171 4.64 -26.71 6.66
CA LYS A 171 5.92 -27.16 6.12
C LYS A 171 6.95 -27.14 7.25
N ALA A 172 7.67 -28.24 7.41
CA ALA A 172 8.73 -28.31 8.40
C ALA A 172 10.00 -27.61 7.88
N PRO A 173 10.83 -27.07 8.79
CA PRO A 173 12.15 -26.57 8.44
C PRO A 173 13.01 -27.60 7.72
N VAL A 174 13.93 -27.13 6.90
CA VAL A 174 14.98 -27.95 6.28
C VAL A 174 16.28 -27.70 7.01
N ILE A 175 16.80 -28.74 7.69
CA ILE A 175 18.11 -28.71 8.34
C ILE A 175 19.19 -29.06 7.33
N THR A 176 20.26 -28.27 7.28
CA THR A 176 21.44 -28.47 6.43
C THR A 176 22.68 -28.59 7.30
N LEU A 177 23.45 -29.67 7.10
CA LEU A 177 24.78 -29.79 7.70
C LEU A 177 25.77 -28.93 6.90
N GLU A 178 26.56 -28.11 7.58
CA GLU A 178 27.44 -27.14 6.93
C GLU A 178 28.67 -27.81 6.31
N GLY A 179 29.28 -27.13 5.32
CA GLY A 179 30.57 -27.56 4.76
C GLY A 179 30.57 -28.92 4.06
N GLY A 180 29.42 -29.42 3.59
CA GLY A 180 29.33 -30.74 2.98
C GLY A 180 29.50 -31.90 3.97
N ALA A 181 29.28 -31.63 5.26
CA ALA A 181 29.37 -32.63 6.31
C ALA A 181 28.49 -33.87 6.06
N LYS A 182 29.00 -35.02 6.51
CA LYS A 182 28.40 -36.34 6.29
C LYS A 182 27.42 -36.68 7.40
N LYS A 183 26.54 -37.65 7.15
CA LYS A 183 25.66 -38.22 8.19
C LYS A 183 26.33 -39.35 8.99
N ILE A 184 27.44 -39.88 8.52
CA ILE A 184 28.19 -40.96 9.18
C ILE A 184 29.67 -40.61 9.17
N TYR A 185 30.30 -40.72 10.34
CA TYR A 185 31.74 -40.58 10.54
C TYR A 185 32.29 -41.86 11.14
N LYS A 186 33.46 -42.28 10.66
CA LYS A 186 34.30 -43.30 11.31
C LYS A 186 35.51 -42.57 11.87
N VAL A 187 35.78 -42.74 13.15
CA VAL A 187 36.81 -42.02 13.90
C VAL A 187 37.67 -43.06 14.60
N LYS A 188 38.99 -42.95 14.49
CA LYS A 188 39.88 -43.87 15.19
C LYS A 188 39.85 -43.59 16.69
N ASN A 189 40.16 -44.59 17.50
CA ASN A 189 40.30 -44.41 18.93
C ASN A 189 41.32 -43.30 19.25
N GLY A 190 40.92 -42.32 20.06
CA GLY A 190 41.72 -41.17 20.46
C GLY A 190 41.91 -40.08 19.39
N GLU A 191 41.36 -40.24 18.18
CA GLU A 191 41.44 -39.22 17.13
C GLU A 191 40.56 -38.01 17.48
N GLU A 192 41.03 -36.79 17.16
CA GLU A 192 40.23 -35.58 17.37
C GLU A 192 38.99 -35.60 16.47
N PHE A 193 37.83 -35.28 17.05
CA PHE A 193 36.57 -35.18 16.33
C PHE A 193 35.82 -33.91 16.69
N THR A 194 35.48 -33.12 15.66
CA THR A 194 34.59 -31.97 15.80
C THR A 194 33.23 -32.27 15.20
N ALA A 195 32.17 -32.11 16.00
CA ALA A 195 30.80 -32.27 15.53
C ALA A 195 30.49 -31.26 14.42
N PRO A 196 29.84 -31.68 13.31
CA PRO A 196 29.49 -30.75 12.25
C PRO A 196 28.50 -29.70 12.74
N LYS A 197 28.59 -28.49 12.20
CA LYS A 197 27.59 -27.44 12.43
C LYS A 197 26.37 -27.68 11.54
N ALA A 198 25.23 -27.14 11.96
CA ALA A 198 23.98 -27.26 11.23
C ALA A 198 23.18 -25.97 11.29
N THR A 199 22.54 -25.62 10.17
CA THR A 199 21.59 -24.51 10.05
C THR A 199 20.23 -25.01 9.61
N ALA A 200 19.19 -24.20 9.79
CA ALA A 200 17.85 -24.51 9.31
C ALA A 200 17.24 -23.32 8.57
N LYS A 201 16.45 -23.61 7.54
CA LYS A 201 15.62 -22.64 6.81
C LYS A 201 14.19 -23.14 6.75
N ASP A 202 13.25 -22.22 6.73
CA ASP A 202 11.83 -22.49 6.57
C ASP A 202 11.23 -21.59 5.47
N ASN A 203 10.08 -21.96 4.92
CA ASN A 203 9.42 -21.19 3.87
C ASN A 203 8.83 -19.85 4.33
N LEU A 204 8.37 -19.74 5.58
CA LEU A 204 7.84 -18.49 6.11
C LEU A 204 8.77 -17.89 7.16
N ASP A 205 9.41 -18.69 8.01
CA ASP A 205 10.18 -18.14 9.12
C ASP A 205 11.56 -17.60 8.68
N LYS A 206 11.81 -16.32 9.01
CA LYS A 206 13.07 -15.62 8.70
C LYS A 206 14.27 -16.25 9.41
N THR A 207 14.05 -16.72 10.65
CA THR A 207 15.09 -17.32 11.50
C THR A 207 14.56 -18.59 12.11
N VAL A 208 15.29 -19.69 11.96
CA VAL A 208 15.00 -20.97 12.61
C VAL A 208 16.25 -21.45 13.34
N THR A 209 16.13 -21.59 14.66
CA THR A 209 17.25 -22.05 15.50
C THR A 209 17.37 -23.57 15.45
N VAL A 210 18.61 -24.05 15.29
CA VAL A 210 18.94 -25.47 15.44
C VAL A 210 19.42 -25.73 16.86
N THR A 211 18.89 -26.79 17.48
CA THR A 211 19.35 -27.29 18.78
C THR A 211 20.02 -28.64 18.60
N THR A 212 21.13 -28.86 19.31
CA THR A 212 21.96 -30.05 19.18
C THR A 212 21.91 -30.88 20.46
N LYS A 213 21.80 -32.20 20.35
CA LYS A 213 21.94 -33.14 21.46
C LYS A 213 22.84 -34.31 21.04
N ILE A 214 23.88 -34.59 21.83
CA ILE A 214 24.80 -35.70 21.60
C ILE A 214 24.41 -36.84 22.55
N PHE A 215 24.38 -38.06 22.04
CA PHE A 215 24.05 -39.26 22.79
C PHE A 215 25.24 -40.23 22.75
N ASN A 216 25.65 -40.73 23.92
CA ASN A 216 26.65 -41.79 24.03
C ASN A 216 26.09 -43.16 23.59
N PRO A 217 26.92 -44.22 23.51
CA PRO A 217 26.47 -45.56 23.13
C PRO A 217 25.36 -46.12 24.05
N GLN A 218 25.32 -45.71 25.32
CA GLN A 218 24.30 -46.08 26.30
C GLN A 218 23.01 -45.25 26.16
N GLY A 219 22.94 -44.29 25.23
CA GLY A 219 21.78 -43.43 24.99
C GLY A 219 21.63 -42.25 25.96
N LYS A 220 22.64 -41.96 26.79
CA LYS A 220 22.67 -40.79 27.68
C LYS A 220 23.12 -39.55 26.91
N VAL A 221 22.52 -38.40 27.23
CA VAL A 221 22.94 -37.11 26.67
C VAL A 221 24.27 -36.69 27.28
N ILE A 222 25.20 -36.27 26.43
CA ILE A 222 26.56 -35.83 26.80
C ILE A 222 26.88 -34.50 26.10
N ASP A 223 27.85 -33.76 26.62
CA ASP A 223 28.24 -32.45 26.08
C ASP A 223 29.25 -32.56 24.92
N HIS A 224 30.11 -33.57 24.94
CA HIS A 224 31.10 -33.86 23.91
C HIS A 224 31.26 -35.36 23.69
N ILE A 225 31.81 -35.75 22.55
CA ILE A 225 32.17 -37.16 22.26
C ILE A 225 33.59 -37.39 22.76
N ASP A 226 33.75 -38.35 23.65
CA ASP A 226 35.07 -38.89 24.04
C ASP A 226 35.46 -39.98 23.05
N THR A 227 36.46 -39.71 22.22
CA THR A 227 36.94 -40.64 21.18
C THR A 227 37.89 -41.71 21.72
N THR A 228 38.28 -41.66 22.99
CA THR A 228 39.02 -42.76 23.65
C THR A 228 38.09 -43.92 24.01
N VAL A 229 36.78 -43.66 24.12
CA VAL A 229 35.76 -44.68 24.40
C VAL A 229 35.10 -45.11 23.11
N ALA A 230 35.42 -46.33 22.67
CA ALA A 230 34.84 -46.93 21.48
C ALA A 230 33.32 -47.10 21.57
N GLY A 231 32.64 -46.98 20.43
CA GLY A 231 31.20 -47.16 20.35
C GLY A 231 30.51 -46.26 19.33
N ILE A 232 29.19 -46.33 19.32
CA ILE A 232 28.35 -45.59 18.38
C ILE A 232 27.69 -44.43 19.11
N TYR A 233 28.12 -43.22 18.78
CA TYR A 233 27.56 -41.97 19.26
C TYR A 233 26.56 -41.42 18.24
N LYS A 234 25.55 -40.68 18.71
CA LYS A 234 24.55 -40.03 17.84
C LYS A 234 24.45 -38.55 18.17
N ILE A 235 24.66 -37.69 17.18
CA ILE A 235 24.39 -36.26 17.26
C ILE A 235 23.05 -36.01 16.59
N LYS A 236 22.07 -35.48 17.33
CA LYS A 236 20.75 -35.13 16.80
C LYS A 236 20.60 -33.62 16.75
N TYR A 237 20.32 -33.12 15.55
CA TYR A 237 19.98 -31.72 15.30
C TYR A 237 18.47 -31.61 15.16
N TYR A 238 17.87 -30.68 15.88
CA TYR A 238 16.44 -30.41 15.86
C TYR A 238 16.20 -28.96 15.47
N ALA A 239 15.24 -28.75 14.59
CA ALA A 239 14.72 -27.43 14.26
C ALA A 239 13.20 -27.44 14.47
N LYS A 240 12.68 -26.30 14.92
CA LYS A 240 11.26 -26.06 15.10
C LYS A 240 10.96 -24.65 14.66
N ASP A 241 9.96 -24.51 13.79
CA ASP A 241 9.50 -23.22 13.28
C ASP A 241 8.49 -22.55 14.25
N LEU A 242 8.00 -21.36 13.92
CA LEU A 242 6.99 -20.65 14.71
C LEU A 242 5.60 -21.29 14.62
N ALA A 243 5.33 -22.06 13.57
CA ALA A 243 4.11 -22.84 13.38
C ALA A 243 4.16 -24.22 14.08
N PHE A 244 5.21 -24.50 14.84
CA PHE A 244 5.46 -25.74 15.56
C PHE A 244 5.74 -26.97 14.69
N ASN A 245 5.98 -26.82 13.39
CA ASN A 245 6.49 -27.88 12.54
C ASN A 245 7.94 -28.20 12.94
N LYS A 246 8.30 -29.48 12.90
CA LYS A 246 9.56 -29.99 13.46
C LYS A 246 10.36 -30.74 12.40
N ALA A 247 11.67 -30.56 12.44
CA ALA A 247 12.62 -31.32 11.64
C ALA A 247 13.71 -31.92 12.53
N LYS A 248 14.29 -33.03 12.08
CA LYS A 248 15.37 -33.74 12.77
C LYS A 248 16.33 -34.36 11.78
N ILE A 249 17.63 -34.13 11.99
CA ILE A 249 18.71 -34.89 11.34
C ILE A 249 19.52 -35.60 12.43
N THR A 250 19.99 -36.81 12.13
CA THR A 250 20.90 -37.57 13.00
C THR A 250 22.20 -37.83 12.26
N VAL A 251 23.31 -37.48 12.90
CA VAL A 251 24.67 -37.86 12.51
C VAL A 251 25.13 -38.99 13.41
N THR A 252 25.68 -40.04 12.83
CA THR A 252 26.24 -41.19 13.55
C THR A 252 27.76 -41.10 13.54
N VAL A 253 28.38 -41.25 14.70
CA VAL A 253 29.83 -41.24 14.84
C VAL A 253 30.23 -42.60 15.41
N VAL A 254 31.00 -43.36 14.64
CA VAL A 254 31.51 -44.67 15.03
C VAL A 254 32.95 -44.47 15.46
N VAL A 255 33.21 -44.61 16.75
CA VAL A 255 34.55 -44.60 17.32
C VAL A 255 35.06 -46.04 17.36
N GLU A 256 36.14 -46.30 16.66
CA GLU A 256 36.76 -47.63 16.56
C GLU A 256 37.40 -48.05 17.89
N PRO A 257 37.53 -49.37 18.17
CA PRO A 257 38.29 -49.87 19.32
C PRO A 257 39.76 -49.46 19.24
N ALA A 258 40.40 -49.32 20.40
CA ALA A 258 41.85 -49.14 20.47
C ALA A 258 42.55 -50.30 19.76
N LYS A 259 43.62 -50.00 19.01
CA LYS A 259 44.46 -51.05 18.43
C LYS A 259 45.17 -51.77 19.57
N PRO A 260 45.25 -53.12 19.56
CA PRO A 260 46.03 -53.83 20.55
C PRO A 260 47.50 -53.39 20.46
N ASP A 261 48.10 -53.10 21.60
CA ASP A 261 49.53 -52.82 21.67
C ASP A 261 50.28 -54.03 21.10
N THR A 262 51.14 -53.79 20.12
CA THR A 262 52.04 -54.84 19.64
C THR A 262 53.02 -55.10 20.78
N PRO A 263 53.08 -56.30 21.38
CA PRO A 263 53.97 -56.54 22.51
C PRO A 263 55.41 -56.32 22.05
N VAL A 264 56.07 -55.34 22.66
CA VAL A 264 57.50 -55.14 22.50
C VAL A 264 58.17 -56.30 23.24
N VAL A 265 58.63 -57.30 22.49
CA VAL A 265 59.47 -58.37 23.04
C VAL A 265 60.83 -57.75 23.31
N THR A 266 61.04 -57.26 24.54
CA THR A 266 62.38 -56.91 25.03
C THR A 266 63.12 -58.23 25.23
N ALA A 267 64.06 -58.54 24.35
CA ALA A 267 64.98 -59.66 24.54
C ALA A 267 65.99 -59.27 25.63
N ASP A 268 65.79 -59.77 26.85
CA ASP A 268 66.79 -59.69 27.90
C ASP A 268 68.01 -60.52 27.48
N LYS A 269 69.19 -59.89 27.49
CA LYS A 269 70.50 -60.51 27.31
C LYS A 269 71.18 -60.73 28.66
#